data_AF-A0A9R0ZZH2-F1
#
_entry.id   AF-A0A9R0ZZH2-F1
#
_cell.length_a   1.000
_cell.length_b   1.000
_cell.length_c   1.000
_cell.angle_alpha   90.00
_cell.angle_beta   90.00
_cell.angle_gamma   90.00
#
_symmetry.space_group_name_H-M   'P 1'
#
loop_
_entity.id
_entity.type
_entity.pdbx_description
1 polymer ?
#
loop_
_entity_poly.entity_id
_entity_poly.type
_entity_poly.pdbx_seq_one_letter_code
_entity_poly.pdbx_strand_id
1 'polypeptide(L)'
;MTVVASFRKIRELIDRSLLPGALRTSTELVVSDDGKMVRRRVPFSDVDAEEVQSRIIVAEKLPEDHRYQNLMRIFSTVGSVKSIRTCYPQGIDISAGKSSRIEMLFANKLHAFVEYGTVEDAEKAVCHLDCYPVVLWHLSSI
;
A
#
# COMPACT_ATOMS: atom_id res chain seq x y z
N MET A 1 16.18 16.67 8.80
CA MET A 1 15.63 15.71 7.83
C MET A 1 16.11 14.27 8.11
N THR A 2 16.46 13.92 9.35
CA THR A 2 17.23 12.71 9.66
C THR A 2 16.47 11.40 9.43
N VAL A 3 15.18 11.38 9.78
CA VAL A 3 14.30 10.21 9.62
C VAL A 3 14.16 9.87 8.13
N VAL A 4 13.70 10.82 7.31
CA VAL A 4 13.53 10.62 5.86
C VAL A 4 14.85 10.22 5.18
N ALA A 5 15.96 10.87 5.55
CA ALA A 5 17.29 10.55 5.03
C ALA A 5 17.81 9.15 5.43
N SER A 6 17.20 8.51 6.43
CA SER A 6 17.58 7.15 6.85
C SER A 6 16.85 6.05 6.08
N PHE A 7 15.79 6.39 5.33
CA PHE A 7 15.04 5.42 4.56
C PHE A 7 15.91 4.83 3.46
N ARG A 8 15.91 3.49 3.35
CA ARG A 8 16.81 2.75 2.44
C ARG A 8 16.79 3.31 1.02
N LYS A 9 15.58 3.45 0.44
CA LYS A 9 15.40 3.97 -0.92
C LYS A 9 15.92 5.40 -1.08
N ILE A 10 15.78 6.27 -0.08
CA ILE A 10 16.29 7.65 -0.14
C ILE A 10 17.82 7.66 -0.07
N ARG A 11 18.40 6.88 0.84
CA ARG A 11 19.86 6.78 1.03
C ARG A 11 20.57 6.25 -0.22
N GLU A 12 19.92 5.38 -0.99
CA GLU A 12 20.45 4.84 -2.25
C GLU A 12 20.37 5.84 -3.41
N LEU A 13 19.58 6.92 -3.29
CA LEU A 13 19.30 7.85 -4.39
C LEU A 13 19.98 9.22 -4.24
N ILE A 14 20.16 9.73 -3.02
CA ILE A 14 20.64 11.10 -2.81
C ILE A 14 21.43 11.26 -1.50
N ASP A 15 22.45 12.12 -1.56
CA ASP A 15 23.21 12.53 -0.37
C ASP A 15 22.35 13.29 0.63
N ARG A 16 22.59 13.02 1.92
CA ARG A 16 21.81 13.59 3.03
C ARG A 16 21.85 15.12 3.07
N SER A 17 22.96 15.73 2.66
CA SER A 17 23.15 17.19 2.61
C SER A 17 22.33 17.86 1.50
N LEU A 18 22.09 17.14 0.39
CA LEU A 18 21.35 17.65 -0.77
C LEU A 18 19.84 17.43 -0.65
N LEU A 19 19.41 16.48 0.21
CA LEU A 19 18.02 16.10 0.37
C LEU A 19 17.06 17.29 0.64
N PRO A 20 17.34 18.24 1.55
CA PRO A 20 16.42 19.36 1.78
C PRO A 20 16.23 20.24 0.54
N GLY A 21 17.30 20.46 -0.24
CA GLY A 21 17.25 21.22 -1.48
C GLY A 21 16.41 20.50 -2.54
N ALA A 22 16.63 19.21 -2.73
CA ALA A 22 15.85 18.39 -3.65
C ALA A 22 14.35 18.37 -3.28
N LEU A 23 14.02 18.18 -2.00
CA LEU A 23 12.62 18.14 -1.54
C LEU A 23 11.90 19.49 -1.73
N ARG A 24 12.62 20.62 -1.67
CA ARG A 24 12.05 21.95 -1.94
C ARG A 24 11.64 22.18 -3.40
N THR A 25 12.15 21.38 -4.34
CA THR A 25 11.72 21.44 -5.74
C THR A 25 10.33 20.83 -5.97
N SER A 26 9.80 20.07 -5.01
CA SER A 26 8.50 19.43 -5.11
C SER A 26 7.35 20.42 -4.93
N THR A 27 6.31 20.29 -5.72
CA THR A 27 5.03 20.99 -5.54
C THR A 27 4.23 20.41 -4.37
N GLU A 28 4.43 19.13 -4.04
CA GLU A 28 3.61 18.37 -3.08
C GLU A 28 4.11 18.44 -1.64
N LEU A 29 5.33 18.95 -1.44
CA LEU A 29 5.99 18.97 -0.13
C LEU A 29 6.31 20.39 0.32
N VAL A 30 6.39 20.57 1.63
CA VAL A 30 6.89 21.78 2.28
C VAL A 30 7.98 21.37 3.25
N VAL A 31 9.15 21.97 3.08
CA VAL A 31 10.31 21.80 3.96
C VAL A 31 10.38 23.02 4.89
N SER A 32 10.64 22.79 6.18
CA SER A 32 10.81 23.89 7.14
C SER A 32 11.99 24.80 6.76
N ASP A 33 11.98 26.03 7.26
CA ASP A 33 13.02 27.03 6.95
C ASP A 33 14.42 26.52 7.35
N ASP A 34 14.51 25.88 8.52
CA ASP A 34 15.73 25.25 9.02
C ASP A 34 16.16 23.96 8.27
N GLY A 35 15.36 23.50 7.30
CA GLY A 35 15.63 22.29 6.51
C GLY A 35 15.50 20.98 7.29
N LYS A 36 14.96 21.00 8.51
CA LYS A 36 14.94 19.81 9.38
C LYS A 36 13.68 18.97 9.23
N MET A 37 12.55 19.57 8.89
CA MET A 37 11.26 18.89 8.78
C MET A 37 10.75 18.95 7.34
N VAL A 38 9.99 17.95 6.95
CA VAL A 38 9.21 17.93 5.71
C VAL A 38 7.81 17.45 6.03
N ARG A 39 6.81 18.04 5.37
CA ARG A 39 5.42 17.60 5.43
C ARG A 39 4.80 17.68 4.04
N ARG A 40 3.67 16.99 3.86
CA ARG A 40 2.83 17.21 2.67
C ARG A 40 2.30 18.65 2.70
N ARG A 41 2.26 19.28 1.52
CA ARG A 41 1.65 20.60 1.33
C ARG A 41 0.15 20.52 1.60
N VAL A 42 -0.51 19.59 0.92
CA VAL A 42 -1.90 19.21 1.14
C VAL A 42 -1.91 17.99 2.08
N PRO A 43 -2.47 18.10 3.30
CA PRO A 43 -2.65 16.96 4.17
C PRO A 43 -3.49 15.87 3.51
N PHE A 44 -3.24 14.61 3.86
CA PHE A 44 -4.09 13.51 3.45
C PHE A 44 -5.42 13.58 4.20
N SER A 45 -6.52 13.60 3.48
CA SER A 45 -7.89 13.71 3.99
C SER A 45 -8.61 12.35 4.05
N ASP A 46 -9.77 12.31 4.70
CA ASP A 46 -10.61 11.11 4.74
C ASP A 46 -11.16 10.74 3.34
N VAL A 47 -11.43 11.74 2.50
CA VAL A 47 -11.86 11.51 1.10
C VAL A 47 -10.76 10.82 0.30
N ASP A 48 -9.50 11.25 0.49
CA ASP A 48 -8.36 10.58 -0.14
C ASP A 48 -8.23 9.12 0.35
N ALA A 49 -8.55 8.87 1.63
CA ALA A 49 -8.54 7.54 2.19
C ALA A 49 -9.64 6.66 1.56
N GLU A 50 -10.86 7.16 1.46
CA GLU A 50 -11.98 6.46 0.81
C GLU A 50 -11.68 6.16 -0.67
N GLU A 51 -11.09 7.10 -1.40
CA GLU A 51 -10.69 6.90 -2.80
C GLU A 51 -9.56 5.88 -2.97
N VAL A 52 -8.62 5.81 -2.02
CA VAL A 52 -7.62 4.74 -2.03
C VAL A 52 -8.27 3.40 -1.71
N GLN A 53 -9.15 3.34 -0.71
CA GLN A 53 -9.86 2.12 -0.34
C GLN A 53 -10.76 1.60 -1.46
N SER A 54 -11.38 2.49 -2.26
CA SER A 54 -12.20 2.16 -3.45
C SER A 54 -11.44 1.48 -4.59
N ARG A 55 -10.11 1.43 -4.50
CA ARG A 55 -9.26 0.74 -5.49
C ARG A 55 -8.57 -0.50 -4.93
N ILE A 56 -8.83 -0.85 -3.68
CA ILE A 56 -8.18 -1.96 -2.99
C ILE A 56 -9.10 -3.17 -2.93
N ILE A 57 -8.61 -4.28 -3.48
CA ILE A 57 -9.19 -5.61 -3.27
C ILE A 57 -8.38 -6.38 -2.23
N VAL A 58 -9.06 -7.25 -1.49
CA VAL A 58 -8.45 -8.24 -0.59
C VAL A 58 -8.43 -9.58 -1.31
N ALA A 59 -7.24 -10.16 -1.47
CA ALA A 59 -7.03 -11.48 -2.06
C ALA A 59 -6.66 -12.51 -1.01
N GLU A 60 -7.58 -13.44 -0.72
CA GLU A 60 -7.30 -14.62 0.11
C GLU A 60 -6.84 -15.82 -0.72
N LYS A 61 -6.32 -16.88 -0.05
CA LYS A 61 -5.98 -18.17 -0.69
C LYS A 61 -5.04 -17.99 -1.90
N LEU A 62 -4.01 -17.19 -1.69
CA LEU A 62 -2.97 -16.90 -2.68
C LEU A 62 -2.32 -18.19 -3.22
N PRO A 63 -1.78 -18.17 -4.46
CA PRO A 63 -1.02 -19.30 -4.99
C PRO A 63 0.16 -19.65 -4.07
N GLU A 64 0.62 -20.91 -4.12
CA GLU A 64 1.79 -21.36 -3.35
C GLU A 64 2.99 -20.43 -3.59
N ASP A 65 3.25 -20.08 -4.85
CA ASP A 65 4.18 -19.01 -5.20
C ASP A 65 3.52 -17.63 -5.08
N HIS A 66 3.42 -17.12 -3.86
CA HIS A 66 2.87 -15.80 -3.54
C HIS A 66 3.94 -14.70 -3.51
N ARG A 67 5.07 -14.88 -4.20
CA ARG A 67 6.09 -13.84 -4.33
C ARG A 67 5.52 -12.65 -5.10
N TYR A 68 5.98 -11.45 -4.72
CA TYR A 68 5.53 -10.19 -5.33
C TYR A 68 5.52 -10.21 -6.86
N GLN A 69 6.57 -10.77 -7.49
CA GLN A 69 6.66 -10.84 -8.96
C GLN A 69 5.55 -11.71 -9.58
N ASN A 70 5.16 -12.81 -8.93
CA ASN A 70 4.10 -13.67 -9.43
C ASN A 70 2.72 -13.04 -9.22
N LEU A 71 2.47 -12.50 -8.02
CA LEU A 71 1.22 -11.78 -7.74
C LEU A 71 1.04 -10.58 -8.68
N MET A 72 2.10 -9.80 -8.88
CA MET A 72 2.09 -8.68 -9.83
C MET A 72 1.71 -9.15 -11.23
N ARG A 73 2.29 -10.26 -11.71
CA ARG A 73 1.95 -10.84 -13.02
C ARG A 73 0.47 -11.22 -13.11
N ILE A 74 -0.08 -11.87 -12.09
CA ILE A 74 -1.48 -12.33 -12.07
C ILE A 74 -2.43 -11.13 -12.07
N PHE A 75 -2.30 -10.21 -11.12
CA PHE A 75 -3.23 -9.09 -10.97
C PHE A 75 -3.10 -8.06 -12.10
N SER A 76 -1.92 -7.93 -12.71
CA SER A 76 -1.73 -7.05 -13.88
C SER A 76 -2.44 -7.53 -15.15
N THR A 77 -3.02 -8.74 -15.16
CA THR A 77 -3.83 -9.21 -16.32
C THR A 77 -5.14 -8.47 -16.46
N VAL A 78 -5.67 -7.92 -15.36
CA VAL A 78 -6.98 -7.26 -15.35
C VAL A 78 -6.87 -5.76 -15.58
N GLY A 79 -5.84 -5.14 -15.02
CA GLY A 79 -5.67 -3.69 -14.97
C GLY A 79 -4.32 -3.27 -14.39
N SER A 80 -4.10 -1.97 -14.28
CA SER A 80 -2.82 -1.44 -13.79
C SER A 80 -2.74 -1.55 -12.27
N VAL A 81 -1.84 -2.39 -11.75
CA VAL A 81 -1.62 -2.53 -10.30
C VAL A 81 -0.65 -1.45 -9.80
N LYS A 82 -1.05 -0.68 -8.78
CA LYS A 82 -0.22 0.32 -8.10
C LYS A 82 0.65 -0.29 -7.01
N SER A 83 0.05 -1.14 -6.17
CA SER A 83 0.76 -1.74 -5.04
C SER A 83 0.17 -3.09 -4.64
N ILE A 84 1.04 -3.97 -4.12
CA ILE A 84 0.64 -5.25 -3.52
C ILE A 84 1.30 -5.37 -2.16
N ARG A 85 0.50 -5.54 -1.12
CA ARG A 85 0.95 -5.82 0.26
C ARG A 85 0.50 -7.22 0.66
N THR A 86 1.44 -8.17 0.69
CA THR A 86 1.19 -9.51 1.23
C THR A 86 1.21 -9.46 2.76
N CYS A 87 0.17 -10.02 3.36
CA CYS A 87 -0.03 -10.12 4.80
C CYS A 87 0.09 -11.60 5.20
N TYR A 88 1.14 -11.90 5.95
CA TYR A 88 1.36 -13.23 6.49
C TYR A 88 0.58 -13.40 7.79
N PRO A 89 0.08 -14.61 8.09
CA PRO A 89 -0.50 -14.90 9.40
C PRO A 89 0.53 -14.52 10.46
N GLN A 90 0.19 -13.55 11.29
CA GLN A 90 0.99 -13.26 12.49
C GLN A 90 0.48 -14.21 13.55
N GLY A 91 1.37 -15.03 14.13
CA GLY A 91 1.02 -15.77 15.34
C GLY A 91 0.39 -14.79 16.34
N ILE A 92 -0.64 -15.23 17.05
CA ILE A 92 -1.47 -14.39 17.93
C ILE A 92 -0.60 -13.85 19.08
N ASP A 93 0.14 -12.78 18.83
CA ASP A 93 0.86 -12.01 19.82
C ASP A 93 0.04 -10.73 20.05
N ILE A 94 -0.85 -10.79 21.04
CA ILE A 94 -1.80 -9.73 21.44
C ILE A 94 -1.08 -8.45 21.94
N SER A 95 0.25 -8.37 21.84
CA SER A 95 1.10 -7.36 22.49
C SER A 95 1.59 -6.22 21.60
N ALA A 96 1.26 -6.17 20.31
CA ALA A 96 1.83 -5.16 19.40
C ALA A 96 0.79 -4.26 18.69
N GLY A 97 0.42 -3.17 19.37
CA GLY A 97 0.02 -1.92 18.71
C GLY A 97 -1.39 -1.85 18.11
N LYS A 98 -1.79 -0.61 17.76
CA LYS A 98 -3.10 -0.23 17.21
C LYS A 98 -3.34 -0.85 15.83
N SER A 99 -3.62 -2.15 15.78
CA SER A 99 -4.07 -2.83 14.58
C SER A 99 -5.50 -2.36 14.25
N SER A 100 -5.76 -2.02 12.99
CA SER A 100 -7.10 -1.62 12.56
C SER A 100 -8.08 -2.80 12.69
N ARG A 101 -9.40 -2.54 12.87
CA ARG A 101 -10.41 -3.62 12.98
C ARG A 101 -10.33 -4.63 11.82
N ILE A 102 -9.98 -4.14 10.62
CA ILE A 102 -9.80 -4.93 9.40
C ILE A 102 -8.61 -5.88 9.55
N GLU A 103 -7.46 -5.41 10.06
CA GLU A 103 -6.28 -6.26 10.26
C GLU A 103 -6.51 -7.37 11.30
N MET A 104 -7.35 -7.15 12.31
CA MET A 104 -7.75 -8.20 13.27
C MET A 104 -8.60 -9.30 12.64
N LEU A 105 -9.44 -8.99 11.64
CA LEU A 105 -10.29 -9.98 10.96
C LEU A 105 -9.49 -10.99 10.13
N PHE A 106 -8.30 -10.59 9.64
CA PHE A 106 -7.46 -11.42 8.77
C PHE A 106 -6.15 -11.89 9.41
N ALA A 107 -5.93 -11.61 10.69
CA ALA A 107 -4.69 -11.94 11.40
C ALA A 107 -4.29 -13.43 11.32
N ASN A 108 -5.28 -14.32 11.13
CA ASN A 108 -5.09 -15.77 11.10
C ASN A 108 -4.94 -16.37 9.67
N LYS A 109 -4.90 -15.56 8.60
CA LYS A 109 -4.89 -16.08 7.21
C LYS A 109 -3.93 -15.32 6.29
N LEU A 110 -3.24 -16.05 5.40
CA LEU A 110 -2.43 -15.46 4.32
C LEU A 110 -3.34 -14.76 3.32
N HIS A 111 -3.14 -13.46 3.13
CA HIS A 111 -3.89 -12.62 2.20
C HIS A 111 -3.00 -11.54 1.58
N ALA A 112 -3.49 -10.85 0.56
CA ALA A 112 -2.85 -9.67 0.00
C ALA A 112 -3.85 -8.54 -0.22
N PHE A 113 -3.44 -7.31 0.06
CA PHE A 113 -4.12 -6.12 -0.43
C PHE A 113 -3.52 -5.75 -1.79
N VAL A 114 -4.38 -5.60 -2.79
CA VAL A 114 -3.99 -5.21 -4.16
C VAL A 114 -4.67 -3.90 -4.49
N GLU A 115 -3.89 -2.85 -4.68
CA GLU A 115 -4.37 -1.53 -5.07
C GLU A 115 -4.25 -1.37 -6.59
N TYR A 116 -5.37 -1.07 -7.26
CA TYR A 116 -5.39 -0.78 -8.69
C TYR A 116 -5.24 0.72 -8.98
N GLY A 117 -4.97 1.02 -10.24
CA GLY A 117 -4.91 2.38 -10.77
C GLY A 117 -6.26 3.09 -10.68
N THR A 118 -7.34 2.36 -10.96
CA THR A 118 -8.72 2.83 -11.05
C THR A 118 -9.68 1.92 -10.28
N VAL A 119 -10.89 2.42 -10.02
CA VAL A 119 -11.95 1.64 -9.33
C VAL A 119 -12.48 0.56 -10.27
N GLU A 120 -12.59 0.87 -11.55
CA GLU A 120 -13.08 -0.04 -12.58
C GLU A 120 -12.18 -1.26 -12.74
N ASP A 121 -10.85 -1.08 -12.65
CA ASP A 121 -9.89 -2.18 -12.67
C ASP A 121 -10.05 -3.08 -11.43
N ALA A 122 -10.32 -2.49 -10.26
CA ALA A 122 -10.57 -3.23 -9.03
C ALA A 122 -11.88 -4.03 -9.09
N GLU A 123 -12.97 -3.42 -9.56
CA GLU A 123 -14.26 -4.10 -9.76
C GLU A 123 -14.15 -5.24 -10.77
N LYS A 124 -13.49 -4.97 -11.90
CA LYS A 124 -13.21 -5.98 -12.92
C LYS A 124 -12.38 -7.13 -12.36
N ALA A 125 -11.44 -6.86 -11.46
CA ALA A 125 -10.62 -7.89 -10.85
C ALA A 125 -11.43 -8.83 -9.97
N VAL A 126 -12.38 -8.30 -9.20
CA VAL A 126 -13.34 -9.11 -8.45
C VAL A 126 -14.11 -10.02 -9.41
N CYS A 127 -14.70 -9.49 -10.48
CA CYS A 127 -15.50 -10.30 -11.39
C CYS A 127 -14.72 -11.35 -12.21
N HIS A 128 -13.48 -11.06 -12.62
CA HIS A 128 -12.74 -11.88 -13.59
C HIS A 128 -11.74 -12.85 -12.97
N LEU A 129 -11.28 -12.62 -11.74
CA LEU A 129 -10.32 -13.49 -11.06
C LEU A 129 -10.97 -14.51 -10.12
N ASP A 130 -12.30 -14.51 -10.02
CA ASP A 130 -13.12 -15.44 -9.23
C ASP A 130 -13.05 -16.93 -9.68
N CYS A 131 -12.30 -17.27 -10.75
CA CYS A 131 -12.18 -18.64 -11.29
C CYS A 131 -10.91 -19.41 -10.88
N TYR A 132 -10.09 -18.88 -9.99
CA TYR A 132 -9.06 -19.64 -9.25
C TYR A 132 -9.36 -19.47 -7.75
N PRO A 133 -8.78 -20.23 -6.79
CA PRO A 133 -9.35 -20.33 -5.44
C PRO A 133 -9.17 -19.05 -4.59
N VAL A 134 -9.15 -17.87 -5.18
CA VAL A 134 -9.02 -16.57 -4.52
C VAL A 134 -10.43 -16.04 -4.23
N VAL A 135 -10.67 -15.66 -2.98
CA VAL A 135 -11.88 -14.94 -2.60
C VAL A 135 -11.52 -13.47 -2.59
N LEU A 136 -12.16 -12.69 -3.47
CA LEU A 136 -11.93 -11.25 -3.61
C LEU A 136 -13.08 -10.46 -3.00
N TRP A 137 -12.76 -9.56 -2.08
CA TRP A 137 -13.72 -8.58 -1.59
C TRP A 137 -13.16 -7.18 -1.72
N HIS A 138 -14.05 -6.24 -1.99
CA HIS A 138 -13.72 -4.83 -1.93
C HIS A 138 -13.56 -4.40 -0.46
N LEU A 139 -12.52 -3.62 -0.14
CA LEU A 139 -12.25 -3.23 1.25
C LEU A 139 -13.40 -2.46 1.91
N SER A 140 -14.13 -1.67 1.14
CA SER A 140 -15.33 -0.95 1.62
C SER A 140 -16.53 -1.86 1.95
N SER A 141 -16.46 -3.15 1.64
CA SER A 141 -17.49 -4.15 1.96
C SER A 141 -17.19 -4.93 3.25
N ILE A 142 -16.15 -4.53 4.00
CA ILE A 142 -15.71 -5.09 5.29
C ILE A 142 -15.83 -4.03 6.38
#